data_AF-A0A429AFS5-F1
#
_entry.id   AF-A0A429AFS5-F1
#
_cell.length_a   1.000
_cell.length_b   1.000
_cell.length_c   1.000
_cell.angle_alpha   90.00
_cell.angle_beta   90.00
_cell.angle_gamma   90.00
#
_symmetry.space_group_name_H-M   'P 1'
#
loop_
_entity.id
_entity.type
_entity.pdbx_description
1 polymer ?
#
loop_
_entity_poly.entity_id
_entity_poly.type
_entity_poly.pdbx_seq_one_letter_code
_entity_poly.pdbx_strand_id
1 'polypeptide(L)'
;MDFAQADAINQAIRLLSLRHRARAATLLAPLGLHPGQEALLLELDRTGPRIQAQLSEALGCEPPSVTLMTRKLEASGHIRRTPAPSDKRASVVELTDSGRALAEQVKRLWRDLAEETVAGLPAETVAGLPAVLHTLTDNVDRRPGRRQAPAEQRRAALTGEYEPSASAWVREHVEQIMSTGTTDGVTILDLPVVLMTYRGAKTGKVRRTPVMRVEHEGRYAAVASLGGAPVNPQWYASVLAEPVVELQDGTVNRAYRAREVSGEEKATWWRRAVAAYPEYAAYQLKTDRQIPVFVLEPLGGDAEG
;
A
#
# COMPACT_ATOMS: atom_id res chain seq x y z
N MET A 1 -17.92 -13.24 -16.46
CA MET A 1 -16.62 -13.82 -16.09
C MET A 1 -16.87 -14.72 -14.90
N ASP A 2 -16.52 -16.00 -15.02
CA ASP A 2 -16.57 -16.93 -13.89
C ASP A 2 -15.33 -16.74 -12.98
N PHE A 3 -15.31 -17.43 -11.83
CA PHE A 3 -14.22 -17.28 -10.87
C PHE A 3 -12.88 -17.75 -11.43
N ALA A 4 -12.86 -18.84 -12.20
CA ALA A 4 -11.62 -19.39 -12.75
C ALA A 4 -10.96 -18.41 -13.73
N GLN A 5 -11.77 -17.78 -14.59
CA GLN A 5 -11.32 -16.76 -15.51
C GLN A 5 -10.85 -15.50 -14.77
N ALA A 6 -11.55 -15.08 -13.71
CA ALA A 6 -11.16 -13.93 -12.90
C ALA A 6 -9.84 -14.16 -12.15
N ASP A 7 -9.68 -15.32 -11.51
CA ASP A 7 -8.46 -15.69 -10.79
C ASP A 7 -7.26 -15.80 -11.74
N ALA A 8 -7.45 -16.42 -12.92
CA ALA A 8 -6.41 -16.49 -13.94
C ALA A 8 -5.90 -15.10 -14.36
N ILE A 9 -6.80 -14.14 -14.57
CA ILE A 9 -6.42 -12.75 -14.93
C ILE A 9 -5.66 -12.09 -13.78
N ASN A 10 -6.18 -12.17 -12.55
CA ASN A 10 -5.54 -11.53 -11.39
C ASN A 10 -4.17 -12.14 -11.07
N GLN A 11 -4.02 -13.47 -11.16
CA GLN A 11 -2.73 -14.14 -10.98
C GLN A 11 -1.74 -13.77 -12.08
N ALA A 12 -2.19 -13.69 -13.35
CA ALA A 12 -1.33 -13.27 -14.45
C ALA A 12 -0.78 -11.85 -14.24
N ILE A 13 -1.65 -10.90 -13.88
CA ILE A 13 -1.26 -9.52 -13.57
C ILE A 13 -0.26 -9.50 -12.41
N ARG A 14 -0.58 -10.18 -11.30
CA ARG A 14 0.29 -10.21 -10.11
C ARG A 14 1.67 -10.80 -10.41
N LEU A 15 1.71 -11.95 -11.08
CA LEU A 15 2.95 -12.65 -11.39
C LEU A 15 3.81 -11.87 -12.39
N LEU A 16 3.20 -11.28 -13.43
CA LEU A 16 3.92 -10.47 -14.40
C LEU A 16 4.51 -9.23 -13.72
N SER A 17 3.70 -8.47 -12.98
CA SER A 17 4.15 -7.26 -12.26
C SER A 17 5.30 -7.56 -11.29
N LEU A 18 5.21 -8.65 -10.52
CA LEU A 18 6.25 -9.06 -9.59
C LEU A 18 7.55 -9.42 -10.31
N ARG A 19 7.48 -10.28 -11.34
CA ARG A 19 8.66 -10.76 -12.06
C ARG A 19 9.33 -9.66 -12.88
N HIS A 20 8.54 -8.84 -13.56
CA HIS A 20 9.03 -7.70 -14.34
C HIS A 20 9.76 -6.70 -13.43
N ARG A 21 9.19 -6.38 -12.26
CA ARG A 21 9.84 -5.49 -11.27
C ARG A 21 11.15 -6.06 -10.74
N ALA A 22 11.21 -7.36 -10.44
CA ALA A 22 12.44 -8.01 -9.98
C ALA A 22 13.53 -8.02 -11.08
N ARG A 23 13.14 -8.26 -12.33
CA ARG A 23 14.05 -8.19 -13.48
C ARG A 23 14.58 -6.77 -13.69
N ALA A 24 13.70 -5.77 -13.67
CA ALA A 24 14.08 -4.36 -13.75
C ALA A 24 15.08 -3.98 -12.64
N ALA A 25 14.82 -4.38 -11.39
CA ALA A 25 15.72 -4.12 -10.27
C ALA A 25 17.13 -4.69 -10.51
N THR A 26 17.21 -5.90 -11.07
CA THR A 26 18.50 -6.57 -11.39
C THR A 26 19.27 -5.80 -12.46
N LEU A 27 18.56 -5.34 -13.49
CA LEU A 27 19.18 -4.60 -14.60
C LEU A 27 19.59 -3.18 -14.19
N LEU A 28 18.86 -2.54 -13.28
CA LEU A 28 19.12 -1.18 -12.80
C LEU A 28 20.24 -1.12 -11.75
N ALA A 29 20.46 -2.19 -11.00
CA ALA A 29 21.45 -2.22 -9.92
C ALA A 29 22.89 -1.84 -10.35
N PRO A 30 23.42 -2.31 -11.50
CA PRO A 30 24.74 -1.88 -11.99
C PRO A 30 24.84 -0.38 -12.28
N LEU A 31 23.72 0.29 -12.54
CA LEU A 31 23.65 1.74 -12.77
C LEU A 31 23.50 2.53 -11.46
N GLY A 32 23.48 1.85 -10.31
CA GLY A 32 23.23 2.47 -9.00
C GLY A 32 21.78 2.93 -8.82
N LEU A 33 20.85 2.40 -9.63
CA LEU A 33 19.44 2.78 -9.62
C LEU A 33 18.57 1.74 -8.90
N HIS A 34 17.57 2.23 -8.18
CA HIS A 34 16.48 1.44 -7.62
C HIS A 34 15.21 1.60 -8.47
N PRO A 35 14.32 0.58 -8.50
CA PRO A 35 13.05 0.67 -9.20
C PRO A 35 12.24 1.92 -8.84
N GLY A 36 11.69 2.57 -9.85
CA GLY A 36 11.01 3.86 -9.81
C GLY A 36 11.91 5.07 -10.11
N GLN A 37 13.23 5.00 -9.87
CA GLN A 37 14.14 6.11 -10.21
C GLN A 37 14.33 6.26 -11.72
N GLU A 38 14.29 5.14 -12.45
CA GLU A 38 14.33 5.09 -13.91
C GLU A 38 13.15 5.83 -14.55
N ALA A 39 11.94 5.68 -13.98
CA ALA A 39 10.74 6.33 -14.49
C ALA A 39 10.86 7.86 -14.36
N LEU A 40 11.40 8.35 -13.24
CA LEU A 40 11.67 9.77 -13.04
C LEU A 40 12.69 10.32 -14.05
N LEU A 41 13.79 9.59 -14.28
CA LEU A 41 14.81 9.99 -15.25
C LEU A 41 14.23 10.06 -16.67
N LEU A 42 13.46 9.04 -17.08
CA LEU A 42 12.81 9.01 -18.39
C LEU A 42 11.76 10.12 -18.54
N GLU A 43 11.02 10.45 -17.48
CA GLU A 43 10.03 11.52 -17.50
C GLU A 43 10.67 12.91 -17.66
N LEU A 44 11.74 13.18 -16.92
CA LEU A 44 12.48 14.44 -17.05
C LEU A 44 13.21 14.54 -18.40
N ASP A 45 13.74 13.44 -18.92
CA ASP A 45 14.35 13.40 -20.24
C ASP A 45 13.32 13.71 -21.35
N ARG A 46 12.11 13.15 -21.23
CA ARG A 46 11.01 13.35 -22.18
C ARG A 46 10.40 14.75 -22.13
N THR A 47 10.28 15.33 -20.94
CA THR A 47 9.47 16.57 -20.73
C THR A 47 10.30 17.79 -20.33
N GLY A 48 11.60 17.62 -20.07
CA GLY A 48 12.47 18.67 -19.57
C GLY A 48 12.30 18.92 -18.05
N PRO A 49 12.74 20.09 -17.55
CA PRO A 49 12.61 20.45 -16.14
C PRO A 49 11.14 20.51 -15.69
N ARG A 50 10.85 19.94 -14.51
CA ARG A 50 9.47 19.83 -13.98
C ARG A 50 9.41 20.23 -12.51
N ILE A 51 8.29 20.78 -12.07
CA ILE A 51 8.05 20.98 -10.63
C ILE A 51 7.85 19.61 -9.98
N GLN A 52 8.42 19.38 -8.80
CA GLN A 52 8.37 18.08 -8.13
C GLN A 52 6.94 17.53 -7.93
N ALA A 53 5.96 18.41 -7.71
CA ALA A 53 4.54 18.01 -7.62
C ALA A 53 4.02 17.39 -8.93
N GLN A 54 4.42 17.95 -10.08
CA GLN A 54 4.03 17.45 -11.41
C GLN A 54 4.69 16.11 -11.74
N LEU A 55 5.85 15.81 -11.15
CA LEU A 55 6.48 14.50 -11.27
C LEU A 55 5.70 13.42 -10.50
N SER A 56 5.08 13.77 -9.38
CA SER A 56 4.29 12.80 -8.60
C SER A 56 3.07 12.34 -9.39
N GLU A 57 2.35 13.29 -9.98
CA GLU A 57 1.22 13.03 -10.88
C GLU A 57 1.65 12.24 -12.13
N ALA A 58 2.70 12.67 -12.82
CA ALA A 58 3.15 12.03 -14.06
C ALA A 58 3.64 10.59 -13.86
N LEU A 59 4.25 10.29 -12.72
CA LEU A 59 4.77 8.97 -12.38
C LEU A 59 3.74 8.06 -11.71
N GLY A 60 2.54 8.58 -11.42
CA GLY A 60 1.52 7.84 -10.66
C GLY A 60 2.02 7.37 -9.29
N CYS A 61 2.93 8.13 -8.67
CA CYS A 61 3.57 7.76 -7.42
C CYS A 61 3.45 8.86 -6.38
N GLU A 62 3.41 8.45 -5.10
CA GLU A 62 3.17 9.37 -4.00
C GLU A 62 4.30 10.41 -3.85
N PRO A 63 3.99 11.67 -3.46
CA PRO A 63 4.99 12.73 -3.31
C PRO A 63 6.20 12.40 -2.40
N PRO A 64 6.08 11.60 -1.32
CA PRO A 64 7.23 11.12 -0.55
C PRO A 64 8.18 10.25 -1.36
N SER A 65 7.65 9.39 -2.26
CA SER A 65 8.44 8.55 -3.14
C SER A 65 9.27 9.41 -4.09
N VAL A 66 8.65 10.41 -4.74
CA VAL A 66 9.37 11.38 -5.59
C VAL A 66 10.40 12.16 -4.78
N THR A 67 10.07 12.56 -3.54
CA THR A 67 11.02 13.27 -2.67
C THR A 67 12.26 12.42 -2.36
N LEU A 68 12.08 11.12 -2.09
CA LEU A 68 13.19 10.20 -1.82
C LEU A 68 14.01 9.94 -3.09
N MET A 69 13.35 9.69 -4.22
CA MET A 69 14.01 9.47 -5.51
C MET A 69 14.85 10.69 -5.91
N THR A 70 14.27 11.89 -5.82
CA THR A 70 14.96 13.13 -6.17
C THR A 70 16.15 13.40 -5.25
N ARG A 71 16.02 13.20 -3.94
CA ARG A 71 17.15 13.33 -3.00
C ARG A 71 18.30 12.39 -3.35
N LYS A 72 18.02 11.12 -3.64
CA LYS A 72 19.06 10.13 -3.99
C LYS A 72 19.73 10.49 -5.32
N LEU A 73 18.96 10.80 -6.35
CA LEU A 73 19.49 11.16 -7.67
C LEU A 73 20.29 12.48 -7.63
N GLU A 74 19.91 13.42 -6.77
CA GLU A 74 20.66 14.67 -6.57
C GLU A 74 21.97 14.40 -5.83
N ALA A 75 21.94 13.57 -4.79
CA ALA A 75 23.16 13.16 -4.08
C ALA A 75 24.16 12.44 -4.98
N SER A 76 23.68 11.69 -5.98
CA SER A 76 24.51 11.06 -7.02
C SER A 76 24.87 12.01 -8.19
N GLY A 77 24.41 13.27 -8.17
CA GLY A 77 24.72 14.28 -9.17
C GLY A 77 23.98 14.14 -10.50
N HIS A 78 22.96 13.27 -10.58
CA HIS A 78 22.18 13.04 -11.82
C HIS A 78 21.08 14.07 -12.04
N ILE A 79 20.60 14.70 -10.96
CA ILE A 79 19.63 15.81 -11.07
C ILE A 79 20.10 17.00 -10.25
N ARG A 80 19.50 18.15 -10.54
CA ARG A 80 19.62 19.38 -9.76
C ARG A 80 18.23 19.88 -9.42
N ARG A 81 18.06 20.38 -8.18
CA ARG A 81 16.85 21.08 -7.76
C ARG A 81 17.10 22.56 -7.58
N THR A 82 16.18 23.38 -8.10
CA THR A 82 16.18 24.83 -7.92
C THR A 82 14.81 25.30 -7.41
N PRO A 83 14.71 26.40 -6.66
CA PRO A 83 13.41 26.96 -6.27
C PRO A 83 12.58 27.30 -7.51
N ALA A 84 11.29 26.97 -7.51
CA ALA A 84 10.42 27.29 -8.63
C ALA A 84 10.23 28.81 -8.75
N PRO A 85 10.22 29.37 -9.98
CA PRO A 85 10.00 30.81 -10.18
C PRO A 85 8.65 31.32 -9.63
N SER A 86 7.63 30.44 -9.61
CA SER A 86 6.26 30.77 -9.21
C SER A 86 5.96 30.54 -7.72
N ASP A 87 6.67 29.64 -7.04
CA ASP A 87 6.55 29.41 -5.58
C ASP A 87 7.90 28.90 -5.05
N LYS A 88 8.55 29.68 -4.18
CA LYS A 88 9.84 29.31 -3.58
C LYS A 88 9.77 28.06 -2.69
N ARG A 89 8.57 27.63 -2.28
CA ARG A 89 8.34 26.39 -1.54
C ARG A 89 8.29 25.16 -2.45
N ALA A 90 8.12 25.36 -3.76
CA ALA A 90 8.21 24.31 -4.75
C ALA A 90 9.62 24.26 -5.34
N SER A 91 10.04 23.07 -5.78
CA SER A 91 11.33 22.87 -6.44
C SER A 91 11.13 22.38 -7.86
N VAL A 92 11.83 23.02 -8.80
CA VAL A 92 12.02 22.53 -10.16
C VAL A 92 13.16 21.52 -10.15
N VAL A 93 12.91 20.38 -10.75
CA VAL A 93 13.83 19.25 -10.87
C VAL A 93 14.27 19.16 -12.32
N GLU A 94 15.58 19.07 -12.54
CA GLU A 94 16.18 19.04 -13.88
C GLU A 94 17.31 17.99 -13.93
N LEU A 95 17.47 17.33 -15.08
CA LEU A 95 18.61 16.44 -15.33
C LEU A 95 19.91 17.25 -15.50
N THR A 96 20.99 16.79 -14.87
CA THR A 96 22.35 17.23 -15.20
C THR A 96 22.85 16.55 -16.47
N ASP A 97 24.06 16.88 -16.93
CA ASP A 97 24.71 16.13 -18.03
C ASP A 97 24.89 14.64 -17.66
N SER A 98 25.25 14.37 -16.40
CA SER A 98 25.34 13.00 -15.88
C SER A 98 23.96 12.32 -15.88
N GLY A 99 22.89 13.04 -15.50
CA GLY A 99 21.52 12.53 -15.56
C GLY A 99 21.06 12.18 -16.96
N ARG A 100 21.36 13.03 -17.96
CA ARG A 100 21.07 12.76 -19.37
C ARG A 100 21.81 11.52 -19.88
N ALA A 101 23.10 11.40 -19.57
CA ALA A 101 23.88 10.22 -19.93
C ALA A 101 23.34 8.94 -19.29
N LEU A 102 22.88 9.02 -18.03
CA LEU A 102 22.25 7.91 -17.33
C LEU A 102 20.88 7.56 -17.93
N ALA A 103 20.06 8.55 -18.29
CA ALA A 103 18.78 8.33 -18.95
C ALA A 103 18.95 7.57 -20.27
N GLU A 104 20.00 7.86 -21.06
CA GLU A 104 20.32 7.09 -22.28
C GLU A 104 20.68 5.63 -21.99
N GLN A 105 21.36 5.35 -20.88
CA GLN A 105 21.64 3.97 -20.45
C GLN A 105 20.36 3.25 -20.04
N VAL A 106 19.49 3.94 -19.29
CA VAL A 106 18.17 3.44 -18.90
C VAL A 106 17.29 3.15 -20.12
N LYS A 107 17.27 4.02 -21.14
CA LYS A 107 16.49 3.79 -22.38
C LYS A 107 16.91 2.51 -23.13
N ARG A 108 18.19 2.17 -23.12
CA ARG A 108 18.69 0.91 -23.71
C ARG A 108 18.20 -0.29 -22.92
N LEU A 109 18.40 -0.26 -21.61
CA LEU A 109 17.93 -1.30 -20.69
C LEU A 109 16.41 -1.50 -20.79
N TRP A 110 15.63 -0.42 -20.89
CA TRP A 110 14.18 -0.48 -20.99
C TRP A 110 13.71 -1.12 -22.30
N ARG A 111 14.44 -0.90 -23.40
CA ARG A 111 14.21 -1.60 -24.67
C ARG A 111 14.50 -3.09 -24.53
N ASP A 112 15.65 -3.45 -24.00
CA ASP A 112 16.04 -4.86 -23.82
C ASP A 112 15.04 -5.60 -22.93
N LEU A 113 14.61 -4.97 -21.82
CA LEU A 113 13.60 -5.53 -20.93
C LEU A 113 12.24 -5.68 -21.61
N ALA A 114 11.82 -4.70 -22.42
CA ALA A 114 10.58 -4.79 -23.18
C ALA A 114 10.63 -5.94 -24.20
N GLU A 115 11.74 -6.08 -24.93
CA GLU A 115 11.98 -7.17 -25.88
C GLU A 115 11.95 -8.55 -25.19
N GLU A 116 12.62 -8.70 -24.04
CA GLU A 116 12.57 -9.91 -23.22
C GLU A 116 11.13 -10.23 -22.77
N THR A 117 10.37 -9.21 -22.35
CA THR A 117 9.02 -9.38 -21.77
C THR A 117 8.01 -9.86 -22.81
N VAL A 118 8.16 -9.43 -24.06
CA VAL A 118 7.22 -9.78 -25.15
C VAL A 118 7.75 -10.89 -26.06
N ALA A 119 8.90 -11.47 -25.74
CA ALA A 119 9.53 -12.52 -26.53
C ALA A 119 8.56 -13.70 -26.79
N GLY A 120 8.45 -14.10 -28.05
CA GLY A 120 7.56 -15.18 -28.50
C GLY A 120 6.12 -14.75 -28.82
N LEU A 121 5.76 -13.48 -28.62
CA LEU A 121 4.46 -12.95 -29.06
C LEU A 121 4.48 -12.52 -30.53
N PRO A 122 3.36 -12.64 -31.26
CA PRO A 122 3.22 -12.08 -32.60
C PRO A 122 3.39 -10.56 -32.59
N ALA A 123 4.04 -10.01 -33.63
CA ALA A 123 4.32 -8.56 -33.72
C ALA A 123 3.04 -7.70 -33.63
N GLU A 124 1.92 -8.17 -34.19
CA GLU A 124 0.62 -7.49 -34.11
C GLU A 124 0.10 -7.43 -32.66
N THR A 125 0.27 -8.51 -31.89
CA THR A 125 -0.07 -8.54 -30.47
C THR A 125 0.80 -7.58 -29.68
N VAL A 126 2.11 -7.55 -29.93
CA VAL A 126 3.04 -6.63 -29.28
C VAL A 126 2.68 -5.17 -29.57
N ALA A 127 2.32 -4.85 -30.81
CA ALA A 127 1.90 -3.51 -31.20
C ALA A 127 0.61 -3.05 -30.49
N GLY A 128 -0.35 -3.97 -30.28
CA GLY A 128 -1.60 -3.69 -29.58
C GLY A 128 -1.52 -3.70 -28.05
N LEU A 129 -0.48 -4.32 -27.47
CA LEU A 129 -0.39 -4.56 -26.04
C LEU A 129 -0.41 -3.29 -25.18
N PRO A 130 0.32 -2.20 -25.51
CA PRO A 130 0.26 -0.95 -24.73
C PRO A 130 -1.16 -0.39 -24.63
N ALA A 131 -1.95 -0.41 -25.71
CA ALA A 131 -3.31 0.11 -25.71
C ALA A 131 -4.23 -0.71 -24.79
N VAL A 132 -4.08 -2.04 -24.79
CA VAL A 132 -4.82 -2.93 -23.88
C VAL A 132 -4.42 -2.67 -22.44
N LEU A 133 -3.12 -2.60 -22.14
CA LEU A 133 -2.63 -2.34 -20.77
C LEU A 133 -3.05 -0.97 -20.25
N HIS A 134 -3.03 0.07 -21.08
CA HIS A 134 -3.57 1.39 -20.73
C HIS A 134 -5.08 1.32 -20.47
N THR A 135 -5.84 0.60 -21.29
CA THR A 135 -7.28 0.41 -21.05
C THR A 135 -7.54 -0.33 -19.74
N LEU A 136 -6.75 -1.36 -19.41
CA LEU A 136 -6.86 -2.08 -18.14
C LEU A 136 -6.52 -1.16 -16.96
N THR A 137 -5.46 -0.36 -17.07
CA THR A 137 -5.05 0.63 -16.06
C THR A 137 -6.18 1.66 -15.85
N ASP A 138 -6.67 2.26 -16.94
CA ASP A 138 -7.81 3.18 -16.92
C ASP A 138 -9.04 2.53 -16.29
N ASN A 139 -9.34 1.25 -16.54
CA ASN A 139 -10.50 0.58 -15.94
C ASN A 139 -10.36 0.40 -14.43
N VAL A 140 -9.14 0.16 -13.95
CA VAL A 140 -8.83 0.10 -12.52
C VAL A 140 -8.93 1.48 -11.89
N ASP A 141 -8.43 2.51 -12.56
CA ASP A 141 -8.40 3.90 -12.07
C ASP A 141 -9.78 4.58 -12.17
N ARG A 142 -10.57 4.30 -13.21
CA ARG A 142 -11.82 5.02 -13.54
C ARG A 142 -13.03 4.65 -12.72
N ARG A 143 -12.98 3.65 -11.82
CA ARG A 143 -14.15 3.00 -11.19
C ARG A 143 -15.48 3.76 -11.39
N PRO A 144 -16.37 3.30 -12.31
CA PRO A 144 -17.68 3.90 -12.49
C PRO A 144 -18.45 3.83 -11.18
N GLY A 145 -19.17 4.92 -10.85
CA GLY A 145 -20.05 5.00 -9.69
C GLY A 145 -20.90 3.75 -9.59
N ARG A 146 -20.54 2.86 -8.66
CA ARG A 146 -21.31 1.67 -8.35
C ARG A 146 -22.54 2.14 -7.60
N ARG A 147 -23.73 1.73 -8.07
CA ARG A 147 -25.02 1.91 -7.39
C ARG A 147 -24.82 1.92 -5.89
N GLN A 148 -25.20 3.04 -5.26
CA GLN A 148 -25.32 3.15 -3.82
C GLN A 148 -26.08 1.91 -3.34
N ALA A 149 -25.41 1.07 -2.55
CA ALA A 149 -26.14 0.14 -1.70
C ALA A 149 -27.15 0.98 -0.89
N PRO A 150 -28.39 0.50 -0.67
CA PRO A 150 -29.40 1.25 0.05
C PRO A 150 -28.83 1.86 1.33
N ALA A 151 -29.21 3.12 1.59
CA ALA A 151 -28.65 3.99 2.63
C ALA A 151 -28.77 3.46 4.08
N GLU A 152 -29.24 2.23 4.28
CA GLU A 152 -29.52 1.63 5.58
C GLU A 152 -28.30 0.93 6.22
N GLN A 153 -27.23 0.64 5.47
CA GLN A 153 -26.01 0.00 6.02
C GLN A 153 -24.91 0.99 6.45
N ARG A 154 -25.17 2.30 6.40
CA ARG A 154 -24.35 3.32 7.08
C ARG A 154 -24.72 3.39 8.57
N ARG A 155 -24.37 2.36 9.37
CA ARG A 155 -24.41 2.49 10.83
C ARG A 155 -22.99 2.58 11.40
N ALA A 156 -22.76 3.76 11.99
CA ALA A 156 -21.63 4.23 12.78
C ALA A 156 -20.29 4.39 12.03
N ALA A 157 -20.16 5.51 11.32
CA ALA A 157 -18.86 6.15 11.21
C ALA A 157 -18.41 6.56 12.65
N LEU A 158 -17.29 6.11 13.18
CA LEU A 158 -16.65 6.62 14.39
C LEU A 158 -16.37 8.11 14.13
N THR A 159 -17.26 8.96 14.66
CA THR A 159 -17.17 10.41 14.49
C THR A 159 -16.22 11.02 15.53
N GLY A 160 -15.54 12.09 15.12
CA GLY A 160 -14.66 12.87 15.98
C GLY A 160 -13.47 13.45 15.22
N GLU A 161 -12.71 14.31 15.90
CA GLU A 161 -11.45 14.85 15.37
C GLU A 161 -10.45 13.70 15.18
N TYR A 162 -9.89 13.58 13.96
CA TYR A 162 -8.85 12.59 13.67
C TYR A 162 -7.48 13.11 14.10
N GLU A 163 -6.73 12.29 14.82
CA GLU A 163 -5.37 12.60 15.23
C GLU A 163 -4.37 11.56 14.67
N PRO A 164 -3.46 11.96 13.76
CA PRO A 164 -2.49 11.06 13.17
C PRO A 164 -1.54 10.40 14.19
N SER A 165 -1.02 9.22 13.85
CA SER A 165 -0.02 8.52 14.67
C SER A 165 1.28 9.33 14.83
N ALA A 166 2.01 9.16 15.93
CA ALA A 166 3.37 9.73 16.06
C ALA A 166 4.40 9.02 15.15
N SER A 167 4.14 7.76 14.77
CA SER A 167 4.97 7.02 13.83
C SER A 167 4.75 7.51 12.39
N ALA A 168 5.82 7.99 11.75
CA ALA A 168 5.78 8.44 10.36
C ALA A 168 5.30 7.33 9.41
N TRP A 169 5.81 6.11 9.61
CA TRP A 169 5.42 4.93 8.84
C TRP A 169 3.91 4.62 8.98
N VAL A 170 3.34 4.72 10.18
CA VAL A 170 1.89 4.51 10.36
C VAL A 170 1.11 5.63 9.69
N ARG A 171 1.53 6.90 9.81
CA ARG A 171 0.83 8.02 9.19
C ARG A 171 0.75 7.89 7.67
N GLU A 172 1.87 7.56 7.03
CA GLU A 172 1.98 7.44 5.58
C GLU A 172 1.04 6.36 5.02
N HIS A 173 1.04 5.17 5.61
CA HIS A 173 0.12 4.11 5.21
C HIS A 173 -1.36 4.46 5.44
N VAL A 174 -1.69 5.12 6.56
CA VAL A 174 -3.06 5.57 6.79
C VAL A 174 -3.45 6.63 5.76
N GLU A 175 -2.58 7.59 5.48
CA GLU A 175 -2.81 8.64 4.48
C GLU A 175 -3.06 8.03 3.09
N GLN A 176 -2.25 7.05 2.69
CA GLN A 176 -2.43 6.31 1.44
C GLN A 176 -3.78 5.58 1.36
N ILE A 177 -4.19 4.88 2.43
CA ILE A 177 -5.49 4.18 2.46
C ILE A 177 -6.64 5.18 2.42
N MET A 178 -6.51 6.31 3.12
CA MET A 178 -7.53 7.35 3.17
C MET A 178 -7.64 8.12 1.85
N SER A 179 -6.53 8.36 1.14
CA SER A 179 -6.51 9.05 -0.16
C SER A 179 -7.05 8.16 -1.28
N THR A 180 -6.66 6.88 -1.29
CA THR A 180 -7.10 5.91 -2.31
C THR A 180 -8.48 5.33 -1.99
N GLY A 181 -8.94 5.44 -0.75
CA GLY A 181 -10.19 4.85 -0.28
C GLY A 181 -10.18 3.32 -0.23
N THR A 182 -9.00 2.67 -0.32
CA THR A 182 -8.85 1.22 -0.28
C THR A 182 -7.59 0.77 0.44
N THR A 183 -7.57 -0.45 0.99
CA THR A 183 -6.34 -1.08 1.52
C THR A 183 -5.55 -1.87 0.49
N ASP A 184 -6.08 -2.08 -0.72
CA ASP A 184 -5.50 -2.98 -1.76
C ASP A 184 -4.10 -2.57 -2.25
N GLY A 185 -3.66 -1.33 -1.98
CA GLY A 185 -2.34 -0.79 -2.35
C GLY A 185 -1.34 -0.70 -1.19
N VAL A 186 -1.73 -1.11 0.03
CA VAL A 186 -0.87 -1.08 1.21
C VAL A 186 -0.56 -2.48 1.67
N THR A 187 0.73 -2.80 1.80
CA THR A 187 1.19 -4.12 2.22
C THR A 187 2.36 -4.02 3.22
N ILE A 188 2.56 -5.10 3.98
CA ILE A 188 3.74 -5.29 4.83
C ILE A 188 4.39 -6.59 4.40
N LEU A 189 5.63 -6.53 3.90
CA LEU A 189 6.29 -7.68 3.27
C LEU A 189 5.43 -8.31 2.16
N ASP A 190 4.82 -7.45 1.32
CA ASP A 190 3.89 -7.83 0.24
C ASP A 190 2.61 -8.58 0.69
N LEU A 191 2.31 -8.58 2.00
CA LEU A 191 1.12 -9.18 2.57
C LEU A 191 0.05 -8.12 2.90
N PRO A 192 -1.24 -8.43 2.70
CA PRO A 192 -2.32 -7.45 2.81
C PRO A 192 -2.55 -6.97 4.25
N VAL A 193 -2.95 -5.70 4.37
CA VAL A 193 -3.40 -5.10 5.63
C VAL A 193 -4.87 -4.70 5.57
N VAL A 194 -5.45 -4.52 6.76
CA VAL A 194 -6.72 -3.84 6.98
C VAL A 194 -6.48 -2.59 7.81
N LEU A 195 -7.29 -1.56 7.59
CA LEU A 195 -7.21 -0.31 8.35
C LEU A 195 -8.22 -0.34 9.49
N MET A 196 -7.70 -0.34 10.72
CA MET A 196 -8.53 -0.26 11.92
C MET A 196 -8.66 1.19 12.38
N THR A 197 -9.90 1.67 12.52
CA THR A 197 -10.23 2.97 13.12
C THR A 197 -10.77 2.74 14.53
N TYR A 198 -10.27 3.49 15.51
CA TYR A 198 -10.61 3.32 16.93
C TYR A 198 -10.59 4.67 17.67
N ARG A 199 -11.22 4.72 18.85
CA ARG A 199 -11.23 5.93 19.69
C ARG A 199 -10.07 5.90 20.67
N GLY A 200 -9.22 6.93 20.69
CA GLY A 200 -8.09 7.00 21.60
C GLY A 200 -8.52 7.10 23.08
N ALA A 201 -8.07 6.18 23.93
CA ALA A 201 -8.52 6.08 25.33
C ALA A 201 -8.35 7.37 26.16
N LYS A 202 -7.24 8.10 25.93
CA LYS A 202 -6.91 9.31 26.69
C LYS A 202 -7.46 10.59 26.08
N THR A 203 -7.51 10.67 24.75
CA THR A 203 -7.81 11.91 24.02
C THR A 203 -9.24 11.95 23.48
N GLY A 204 -9.94 10.82 23.41
CA GLY A 204 -11.25 10.70 22.77
C GLY A 204 -11.23 10.90 21.25
N LYS A 205 -10.08 11.27 20.66
CA LYS A 205 -9.91 11.52 19.23
C LYS A 205 -9.92 10.22 18.44
N VAL A 206 -10.34 10.31 17.18
CA VAL A 206 -10.30 9.19 16.24
C VAL A 206 -8.85 8.89 15.88
N ARG A 207 -8.48 7.62 15.92
CA ARG A 207 -7.15 7.12 15.58
C ARG A 207 -7.29 6.01 14.55
N ARG A 208 -6.23 5.81 13.77
CA ARG A 208 -6.19 4.81 12.71
C ARG A 208 -4.87 4.06 12.73
N THR A 209 -4.91 2.76 12.49
CA THR A 209 -3.70 1.93 12.41
C THR A 209 -3.91 0.80 11.40
N PRO A 210 -2.96 0.59 10.46
CA PRO A 210 -2.93 -0.64 9.69
C PRO A 210 -2.61 -1.83 10.61
N VAL A 211 -3.27 -2.95 10.38
CA VAL A 211 -2.96 -4.26 11.00
C VAL A 211 -2.99 -5.34 9.93
N MET A 212 -2.25 -6.44 10.11
CA MET A 212 -2.25 -7.55 9.14
C MET A 212 -3.67 -8.08 8.91
N ARG A 213 -4.00 -8.39 7.65
CA ARG A 213 -5.30 -8.97 7.31
C ARG A 213 -5.35 -10.44 7.74
N VAL A 214 -5.95 -10.71 8.89
CA VAL A 214 -6.24 -12.06 9.37
C VAL A 214 -7.76 -12.24 9.39
N GLU A 215 -8.31 -12.83 8.34
CA GLU A 215 -9.77 -12.95 8.15
C GLU A 215 -10.21 -14.41 8.13
N HIS A 216 -11.38 -14.68 8.71
CA HIS A 216 -12.06 -15.96 8.60
C HIS A 216 -13.56 -15.79 8.84
N GLU A 217 -14.37 -16.18 7.85
CA GLU A 217 -15.84 -16.18 7.92
C GLU A 217 -16.43 -14.81 8.31
N GLY A 218 -15.86 -13.73 7.78
CA GLY A 218 -16.31 -12.36 8.04
C GLY A 218 -15.90 -11.82 9.41
N ARG A 219 -15.13 -12.58 10.20
CA ARG A 219 -14.46 -12.11 11.43
C ARG A 219 -13.00 -11.88 11.16
N TYR A 220 -12.39 -10.98 11.94
CA TYR A 220 -10.98 -10.63 11.80
C TYR A 220 -10.23 -10.81 13.11
N ALA A 221 -8.92 -10.99 13.05
CA ALA A 221 -8.05 -10.90 14.21
C ALA A 221 -7.09 -9.70 14.12
N ALA A 222 -7.10 -8.86 15.15
CA ALA A 222 -6.12 -7.79 15.34
C ALA A 222 -5.07 -8.21 16.38
N VAL A 223 -3.81 -8.30 15.97
CA VAL A 223 -2.71 -8.81 16.80
C VAL A 223 -1.85 -7.66 17.34
N ALA A 224 -1.81 -7.51 18.66
CA ALA A 224 -1.11 -6.43 19.38
C ALA A 224 0.40 -6.72 19.58
N SER A 225 1.11 -6.96 18.48
CA SER A 225 2.50 -7.45 18.51
C SER A 225 3.56 -6.35 18.61
N LEU A 226 3.39 -5.20 17.94
CA LEU A 226 4.41 -4.15 17.81
C LEU A 226 5.83 -4.72 17.52
N GLY A 227 5.94 -5.65 16.57
CA GLY A 227 7.22 -6.26 16.19
C GLY A 227 7.88 -7.14 17.27
N GLY A 228 7.14 -7.57 18.30
CA GLY A 228 7.66 -8.33 19.43
C GLY A 228 8.22 -7.46 20.56
N ALA A 229 7.97 -6.14 20.54
CA ALA A 229 8.36 -5.26 21.64
C ALA A 229 7.79 -5.73 22.99
N PRO A 230 8.48 -5.47 24.13
CA PRO A 230 8.01 -5.86 25.46
C PRO A 230 6.78 -5.09 25.94
N VAL A 231 6.33 -4.08 25.17
CA VAL A 231 5.17 -3.25 25.46
C VAL A 231 4.10 -3.42 24.38
N ASN A 232 2.83 -3.25 24.78
CA ASN A 232 1.70 -3.28 23.84
C ASN A 232 1.66 -1.98 23.00
N PRO A 233 1.18 -2.05 21.75
CA PRO A 233 0.95 -0.86 20.94
C PRO A 233 -0.13 0.03 21.57
N GLN A 234 -0.07 1.34 21.31
CA GLN A 234 -0.98 2.33 21.91
C GLN A 234 -2.47 2.03 21.69
N TRP A 235 -2.82 1.44 20.54
CA TRP A 235 -4.19 1.07 20.23
C TRP A 235 -4.75 0.00 21.16
N TYR A 236 -3.91 -0.86 21.75
CA TYR A 236 -4.32 -1.94 22.66
C TYR A 236 -5.20 -1.42 23.81
N ALA A 237 -4.67 -0.44 24.56
CA ALA A 237 -5.38 0.15 25.69
C ALA A 237 -6.64 0.93 25.26
N SER A 238 -6.65 1.43 24.02
CA SER A 238 -7.80 2.16 23.46
C SER A 238 -8.94 1.21 23.10
N VAL A 239 -8.64 0.08 22.46
CA VAL A 239 -9.61 -0.96 22.11
C VAL A 239 -10.15 -1.69 23.34
N LEU A 240 -9.34 -1.83 24.40
CA LEU A 240 -9.86 -2.33 25.69
C LEU A 240 -10.88 -1.37 26.34
N ALA A 241 -10.65 -0.06 26.22
CA ALA A 241 -11.52 0.94 26.84
C ALA A 241 -12.81 1.18 26.03
N GLU A 242 -12.71 1.17 24.70
CA GLU A 242 -13.84 1.29 23.78
C GLU A 242 -13.70 0.20 22.70
N PRO A 243 -14.41 -0.94 22.85
CA PRO A 243 -14.24 -2.10 21.99
C PRO A 243 -14.92 -1.95 20.62
N VAL A 244 -15.69 -0.88 20.38
CA VAL A 244 -16.23 -0.62 19.05
C VAL A 244 -15.16 0.01 18.17
N VAL A 245 -14.80 -0.72 17.11
CA VAL A 245 -13.85 -0.28 16.09
C VAL A 245 -14.50 -0.31 14.71
N GLU A 246 -13.94 0.41 13.76
CA GLU A 246 -14.20 0.15 12.36
C GLU A 246 -13.03 -0.58 11.74
N LEU A 247 -13.33 -1.42 10.76
CA LEU A 247 -12.33 -2.11 9.97
C LEU A 247 -12.65 -1.91 8.49
N GLN A 248 -11.67 -1.35 7.79
CA GLN A 248 -11.68 -1.25 6.35
C GLN A 248 -10.79 -2.35 5.75
N ASP A 249 -11.40 -3.22 4.94
CA ASP A 249 -10.76 -4.26 4.12
C ASP A 249 -11.08 -3.99 2.64
N GLY A 250 -10.06 -3.68 1.85
CA GLY A 250 -10.21 -3.05 0.54
C GLY A 250 -11.04 -1.78 0.66
N THR A 251 -12.14 -1.70 -0.09
CA THR A 251 -13.10 -0.58 -0.02
C THR A 251 -14.26 -0.80 0.95
N VAL A 252 -14.34 -1.95 1.61
CA VAL A 252 -15.44 -2.26 2.52
C VAL A 252 -15.05 -1.79 3.91
N ASN A 253 -15.78 -0.82 4.45
CA ASN A 253 -15.64 -0.39 5.84
C ASN A 253 -16.88 -0.82 6.65
N ARG A 254 -16.69 -1.48 7.79
CA ARG A 254 -17.76 -1.94 8.68
C ARG A 254 -17.37 -1.75 10.14
N ALA A 255 -18.37 -1.63 11.00
CA ALA A 255 -18.18 -1.59 12.44
C ALA A 255 -18.06 -3.02 13.01
N TYR A 256 -17.15 -3.20 13.96
CA TYR A 256 -16.90 -4.44 14.67
C TYR A 256 -16.81 -4.19 16.16
N ARG A 257 -17.11 -5.20 16.95
CA ARG A 257 -16.77 -5.27 18.37
C ARG A 257 -15.52 -6.11 18.54
N ALA A 258 -14.49 -5.52 19.15
CA ALA A 258 -13.27 -6.20 19.49
C ALA A 258 -13.40 -6.92 20.83
N ARG A 259 -13.00 -8.18 20.87
CA ARG A 259 -12.95 -9.00 22.08
C ARG A 259 -11.58 -9.65 22.19
N GLU A 260 -10.87 -9.37 23.28
CA GLU A 260 -9.60 -10.07 23.55
C GLU A 260 -9.89 -11.55 23.80
N VAL A 261 -9.18 -12.42 23.08
CA VAL A 261 -9.35 -13.88 23.20
C VAL A 261 -8.22 -14.51 23.99
N SER A 262 -8.55 -15.59 24.70
CA SER A 262 -7.61 -16.39 25.48
C SER A 262 -7.83 -17.89 25.22
N GLY A 263 -6.99 -18.75 25.81
CA GLY A 263 -7.13 -20.20 25.72
C GLY A 263 -7.13 -20.76 24.29
N GLU A 264 -8.01 -21.71 24.03
CA GLU A 264 -8.10 -22.43 22.75
C GLU A 264 -8.56 -21.55 21.59
N GLU A 265 -9.44 -20.58 21.85
CA GLU A 265 -9.88 -19.62 20.84
C GLU A 265 -8.71 -18.75 20.37
N LYS A 266 -7.89 -18.26 21.31
CA LYS A 266 -6.64 -17.56 20.98
C LYS A 266 -5.70 -18.44 20.18
N ALA A 267 -5.52 -19.70 20.56
CA ALA A 267 -4.64 -20.61 19.83
C ALA A 267 -5.10 -20.82 18.38
N THR A 268 -6.41 -20.90 18.16
CA THR A 268 -7.01 -21.03 16.81
C THR A 268 -6.75 -19.78 15.96
N TRP A 269 -7.03 -18.59 16.49
CA TRP A 269 -6.76 -17.34 15.78
C TRP A 269 -5.27 -17.06 15.61
N TRP A 270 -4.43 -17.50 16.55
CA TRP A 270 -2.98 -17.40 16.44
C TRP A 270 -2.44 -18.21 15.27
N ARG A 271 -2.91 -19.44 15.07
CA ARG A 271 -2.55 -20.24 13.88
C ARG A 271 -2.90 -19.53 12.58
N ARG A 272 -4.09 -18.92 12.51
CA ARG A 272 -4.52 -18.13 11.35
C ARG A 272 -3.64 -16.89 11.16
N ALA A 273 -3.30 -16.20 12.25
CA ALA A 273 -2.43 -15.03 12.21
C ALA A 273 -1.03 -15.38 11.69
N VAL A 274 -0.42 -16.46 12.16
CA VAL A 274 0.89 -16.93 11.68
C VAL A 274 0.81 -17.38 10.21
N ALA A 275 -0.28 -18.00 9.79
CA ALA A 275 -0.49 -18.36 8.39
C ALA A 275 -0.59 -17.11 7.48
N ALA A 276 -1.25 -16.04 7.95
CA ALA A 276 -1.38 -14.77 7.23
C ALA A 276 -0.10 -13.92 7.27
N TYR A 277 0.68 -14.01 8.35
CA TYR A 277 1.92 -13.27 8.56
C TYR A 277 2.93 -14.11 9.37
N PRO A 278 3.82 -14.88 8.71
CA PRO A 278 4.72 -15.84 9.35
C PRO A 278 5.64 -15.24 10.43
N GLU A 279 6.01 -13.97 10.30
CA GLU A 279 6.85 -13.24 11.26
C GLU A 279 6.25 -13.18 12.67
N TYR A 280 4.93 -13.36 12.85
CA TYR A 280 4.34 -13.44 14.20
C TYR A 280 4.92 -14.57 15.04
N ALA A 281 5.31 -15.70 14.44
CA ALA A 281 5.96 -16.79 15.15
C ALA A 281 7.31 -16.33 15.74
N ALA A 282 8.10 -15.58 14.97
CA ALA A 282 9.36 -15.02 15.43
C ALA A 282 9.14 -13.95 16.52
N TYR A 283 8.08 -13.16 16.43
CA TYR A 283 7.79 -12.11 17.43
C TYR A 283 7.41 -12.70 18.78
N GLN A 284 6.68 -13.83 18.79
CA GLN A 284 6.32 -14.52 20.04
C GLN A 284 7.53 -15.07 20.79
N LEU A 285 8.60 -15.46 20.08
CA LEU A 285 9.85 -15.94 20.70
C LEU A 285 10.70 -14.80 21.27
N LYS A 286 10.46 -13.55 20.88
CA LYS A 286 11.25 -12.38 21.30
C LYS A 286 10.74 -11.72 22.58
N THR A 287 9.67 -12.24 23.18
CA THR A 287 9.05 -11.61 24.34
C THR A 287 8.43 -12.64 25.28
N ASP A 288 8.53 -12.38 26.59
CA ASP A 288 7.90 -13.21 27.62
C ASP A 288 6.41 -12.88 27.82
N ARG A 289 5.93 -11.78 27.24
CA ARG A 289 4.51 -11.42 27.33
C ARG A 289 3.69 -12.27 26.38
N GLN A 290 2.47 -12.62 26.82
CA GLN A 290 1.46 -13.15 25.92
C GLN A 290 1.02 -12.05 24.95
N ILE A 291 1.38 -12.16 23.67
CA ILE A 291 0.95 -11.19 22.64
C ILE A 291 -0.60 -11.21 22.58
N PRO A 292 -1.28 -10.07 22.82
CA PRO A 292 -2.74 -10.04 22.79
C PRO A 292 -3.29 -10.21 21.37
N VAL A 293 -4.44 -10.88 21.28
CA VAL A 293 -5.20 -11.08 20.04
C VAL A 293 -6.63 -10.67 20.31
N PHE A 294 -7.17 -9.78 19.47
CA PHE A 294 -8.58 -9.39 19.50
C PHE A 294 -9.29 -10.00 18.31
N VAL A 295 -10.41 -10.69 18.56
CA VAL A 295 -11.34 -11.07 17.50
C VAL A 295 -12.32 -9.92 17.29
N LEU A 296 -12.50 -9.53 16.03
CA LEU A 296 -13.37 -8.46 15.60
C LEU A 296 -14.63 -9.10 15.02
N GLU A 297 -15.75 -8.92 15.72
CA GLU A 297 -17.06 -9.49 15.39
C GLU A 297 -17.96 -8.40 14.77
N PRO A 298 -18.58 -8.62 13.59
CA PRO A 298 -19.39 -7.61 12.92
C PRO A 298 -20.54 -7.09 13.81
N LEU A 299 -20.70 -5.77 13.87
CA LEU A 299 -21.83 -5.12 14.51
C LEU A 299 -22.94 -4.89 13.46
N GLY A 300 -23.65 -5.96 13.08
CA GLY A 300 -24.80 -5.85 12.16
C GLY A 300 -24.99 -6.98 11.15
N GLY A 301 -24.84 -8.24 11.56
CA GLY A 301 -25.36 -9.40 10.83
C GLY A 301 -26.41 -10.09 11.68
N ASP A 302 -27.62 -10.21 11.16
CA ASP A 302 -28.68 -10.98 11.79
C ASP A 302 -28.20 -12.40 12.10
N ALA A 303 -28.44 -12.85 13.32
CA ALA A 303 -28.51 -14.25 13.63
C ALA A 303 -29.77 -14.80 12.94
N GLU A 304 -29.61 -15.45 11.80
CA GLU A 304 -30.66 -16.32 11.28
C GLU A 304 -30.46 -17.71 11.89
N GLY A 305 -31.40 -18.07 12.78
CA GLY A 305 -31.69 -19.44 13.15
C GLY A 305 -32.66 -20.10 12.19
#